data_AF-A0A924IL00-F1
#
_entry.id   AF-A0A924IL00-F1
#
_cell.length_a   1.000
_cell.length_b   1.000
_cell.length_c   1.000
_cell.angle_alpha   90.00
_cell.angle_beta   90.00
_cell.angle_gamma   90.00
#
_symmetry.space_group_name_H-M   'P 1'
#
loop_
_entity.id
_entity.type
_entity.pdbx_description
1 polymer ?
#
loop_
_entity_poly.entity_id
_entity_poly.type
_entity_poly.pdbx_seq_one_letter_code
_entity_poly.pdbx_strand_id
1 'polypeptide(L)'
;MRVKNLSLVAVITTFVLIIWGAVVHNTESSLACPDWPLCYNRFFPKMEGAILIEHGHRLLATLVGIFSIGLVFMASIERKKSSAHNHLFKISCFALFLVIAQGVLGGITVIYRLPTIVSTSHLGLSLLFFATLIYIHHQAGSRAVTNNERFKNVSEETKKYIQTNWKPIIRHGVLLALTLLYIQILLGAFMRHAGAGAACGIGPNNSLLCMDFETQGLTFWPNLAQAQLHMIHRLFAIVVFVVVSFFSIRARNFFKGVKLIRIASLLPFLFISFQVLIGIMTVAMNLSVIPTTLHLAGAALSLAALWKLNLLLKDIEDSYYSGNRHSLFSDLVDLTKPRLSLLVMMTALVGTLITPEKIYFFKALLSFCLITMVVIGAAALNCFIEREGDAKMMRTKDRPLPAKRMKPKTALWFGVILLIISIPAICVFINALTGLLAIIAAVLYLYAYTPMKKKSELAVYIGAIPGALPPVMGWTAVTGKIDFMAVALFLILFIWQLPHFLAISLYHAEDYDAASIKVYPNLKRGLQITKIGIFFFTLLLFGASLLPSIFSNASFVYTRAAFIMSSVFLIYAGRGFFLKPDMALQRQWAKNYFYGSLFYLPLLLGALIFFK
;
A
#
# COMPACT_ATOMS: atom_id res chain seq x y z
N MET A 1 30.32 -0.11 15.55
CA MET A 1 29.55 0.98 14.91
C MET A 1 28.10 0.94 15.43
N ARG A 2 27.53 2.02 15.99
CA ARG A 2 26.12 1.99 16.48
C ARG A 2 25.14 1.91 15.30
N VAL A 3 23.94 1.33 15.49
CA VAL A 3 22.87 1.21 14.47
C VAL A 3 22.61 2.53 13.74
N LYS A 4 22.69 3.66 14.45
CA LYS A 4 22.53 5.01 13.90
C LYS A 4 23.54 5.35 12.79
N ASN A 5 24.80 4.94 12.93
CA ASN A 5 25.86 5.26 11.97
C ASN A 5 25.76 4.35 10.75
N LEU A 6 25.55 3.05 10.96
CA LEU A 6 25.38 2.10 9.86
C LEU A 6 24.13 2.43 9.02
N SER A 7 23.03 2.84 9.67
CA SER A 7 21.82 3.24 8.95
C SER A 7 22.02 4.50 8.13
N LEU A 8 22.85 5.45 8.58
CA LEU A 8 23.20 6.62 7.77
C LEU A 8 23.97 6.22 6.51
N VAL A 9 24.97 5.35 6.65
CA VAL A 9 25.72 4.81 5.51
C VAL A 9 24.77 4.11 4.54
N ALA A 10 23.90 3.22 5.04
CA ALA A 10 22.91 2.53 4.23
C ALA A 10 21.96 3.50 3.49
N VAL A 11 21.50 4.57 4.14
CA VAL A 11 20.67 5.62 3.51
C VAL A 11 21.43 6.28 2.36
N ILE A 12 22.67 6.72 2.59
CA ILE A 12 23.49 7.41 1.57
C ILE A 12 23.78 6.47 0.40
N THR A 13 24.22 5.23 0.66
CA THR A 13 24.52 4.25 -0.37
C THR A 13 23.26 3.88 -1.17
N THR A 14 22.10 3.76 -0.52
CA THR A 14 20.83 3.49 -1.21
C THR A 14 20.41 4.67 -2.10
N PHE A 15 20.64 5.90 -1.66
CA PHE A 15 20.38 7.08 -2.49
C PHE A 15 21.26 7.08 -3.75
N VAL A 16 22.56 6.79 -3.60
CA VAL A 16 23.47 6.61 -4.74
C VAL A 16 23.01 5.46 -5.64
N LEU A 17 22.54 4.35 -5.07
CA LEU A 17 22.01 3.22 -5.83
C LEU A 17 20.78 3.62 -6.68
N ILE A 18 19.85 4.42 -6.13
CA ILE A 18 18.69 4.93 -6.87
C ILE A 18 19.13 5.78 -8.05
N ILE A 19 20.11 6.67 -7.85
CA ILE A 19 20.69 7.49 -8.93
C ILE A 19 21.33 6.60 -9.99
N TRP A 20 22.15 5.65 -9.58
CA TRP A 20 22.81 4.73 -10.50
C TRP A 20 21.81 3.88 -11.28
N GLY A 21 20.70 3.47 -10.67
CA GLY A 21 19.59 2.79 -11.35
C GLY A 21 18.93 3.65 -12.43
N ALA A 22 18.81 4.97 -12.22
CA ALA A 22 18.36 5.89 -13.26
C ALA A 22 19.36 5.97 -14.41
N VAL A 23 20.66 5.99 -14.12
CA VAL A 23 21.71 5.95 -15.16
C VAL A 23 21.57 4.69 -16.00
N VAL A 24 21.49 3.50 -15.37
CA VAL A 24 21.31 2.21 -16.07
C VAL A 24 20.12 2.23 -17.03
N HIS A 25 19.00 2.83 -16.62
CA HIS A 25 17.82 2.92 -17.46
C HIS A 25 17.99 3.95 -18.58
N ASN A 26 18.54 5.12 -18.28
CA ASN A 26 18.64 6.22 -19.23
C ASN A 26 19.77 6.02 -20.26
N THR A 27 20.77 5.18 -19.97
CA THR A 27 21.80 4.75 -20.94
C THR A 27 21.41 3.46 -21.67
N GLU A 28 20.15 3.02 -21.55
CA GLU A 28 19.63 1.79 -22.16
C GLU A 28 20.43 0.52 -21.82
N SER A 29 21.18 0.56 -20.71
CA SER A 29 22.06 -0.52 -20.29
C SER A 29 21.35 -1.58 -19.47
N SER A 30 20.02 -1.53 -19.34
CA SER A 30 19.24 -2.37 -18.41
C SER A 30 19.20 -3.85 -18.76
N LEU A 31 19.63 -4.24 -19.97
CA LEU A 31 19.68 -5.62 -20.47
C LEU A 31 21.08 -5.98 -20.99
N ALA A 32 22.12 -5.25 -20.59
CA ALA A 32 23.51 -5.54 -20.95
C ALA A 32 24.00 -6.89 -20.39
N CYS A 33 23.43 -7.33 -19.27
CA CYS A 33 23.61 -8.63 -18.66
C CYS A 33 22.35 -9.51 -18.87
N PRO A 34 22.44 -10.58 -19.68
CA PRO A 34 21.26 -11.35 -20.11
C PRO A 34 20.68 -12.29 -19.04
N ASP A 35 21.47 -12.64 -18.03
CA ASP A 35 21.16 -13.56 -16.95
C ASP A 35 21.11 -12.83 -15.59
N TRP A 36 20.57 -13.53 -14.59
CA TRP A 36 20.51 -13.07 -13.20
C TRP A 36 20.53 -14.30 -12.27
N PRO A 37 21.30 -14.30 -11.16
CA PRO A 37 22.04 -13.18 -10.58
C PRO A 37 23.41 -12.89 -11.23
N LEU A 38 23.91 -13.80 -12.06
CA LEU A 38 25.18 -13.66 -12.78
C LEU A 38 25.06 -12.73 -14.00
N CYS A 39 26.17 -12.44 -14.66
CA CYS A 39 26.22 -11.75 -15.94
C CYS A 39 27.16 -12.50 -16.88
N TYR A 40 26.64 -13.00 -18.00
CA TYR A 40 27.29 -13.97 -18.88
C TYR A 40 27.81 -15.20 -18.12
N ASN A 41 27.01 -15.74 -17.19
CA ASN A 41 27.37 -16.85 -16.30
C ASN A 41 28.62 -16.60 -15.44
N ARG A 42 29.04 -15.34 -15.27
CA ARG A 42 30.18 -14.94 -14.44
C ARG A 42 29.73 -13.99 -13.35
N PHE A 43 30.39 -14.07 -12.20
CA PHE A 43 30.19 -13.11 -11.12
C PHE A 43 30.90 -11.78 -11.40
N PHE A 44 32.08 -11.82 -12.03
CA PHE A 44 32.78 -10.63 -12.54
C PHE A 44 33.01 -10.78 -14.05
N PRO A 45 32.09 -10.28 -14.90
CA PRO A 45 32.31 -10.21 -16.35
C PRO A 45 33.34 -9.12 -16.69
N LYS A 46 33.68 -8.96 -17.97
CA LYS A 46 34.50 -7.83 -18.42
C LYS A 46 33.72 -6.52 -18.20
N MET A 47 34.17 -5.70 -17.26
CA MET A 47 33.46 -4.51 -16.79
C MET A 47 33.68 -3.30 -17.72
N GLU A 48 33.18 -3.39 -18.95
CA GLU A 48 33.31 -2.36 -19.97
C GLU A 48 31.92 -1.94 -20.53
N GLY A 49 31.81 -0.69 -21.00
CA GLY A 49 30.60 -0.17 -21.64
C GLY A 49 29.33 -0.33 -20.79
N ALA A 50 28.25 -0.82 -21.41
CA ALA A 50 26.96 -1.02 -20.74
C ALA A 50 27.00 -2.06 -19.60
N ILE A 51 27.91 -3.06 -19.68
CA ILE A 51 28.08 -4.07 -18.62
C ILE A 51 28.61 -3.42 -17.34
N LEU A 52 29.56 -2.48 -17.45
CA LEU A 52 30.07 -1.73 -16.29
C LEU A 52 28.94 -1.00 -15.56
N ILE A 53 28.04 -0.38 -16.32
CA ILE A 53 26.93 0.41 -15.77
C ILE A 53 25.92 -0.53 -15.08
N GLU A 54 25.44 -1.56 -15.78
CA GLU A 54 24.43 -2.47 -15.25
C GLU A 54 24.96 -3.36 -14.13
N HIS A 55 26.09 -4.04 -14.35
CA HIS A 55 26.66 -4.93 -13.35
C HIS A 55 27.20 -4.14 -12.15
N GLY A 56 27.72 -2.92 -12.37
CA GLY A 56 28.08 -1.99 -11.30
C GLY A 56 26.90 -1.64 -10.39
N HIS A 57 25.70 -1.46 -10.96
CA HIS A 57 24.47 -1.30 -10.18
C HIS A 57 24.18 -2.53 -9.31
N ARG A 58 24.33 -3.75 -9.87
CA ARG A 58 24.11 -5.01 -9.14
C ARG A 58 25.09 -5.19 -7.97
N LEU A 59 26.35 -4.83 -8.16
CA LEU A 59 27.36 -4.86 -7.10
C LEU A 59 27.04 -3.83 -5.99
N LEU A 60 26.63 -2.62 -6.36
CA LEU A 60 26.20 -1.61 -5.39
C LEU A 60 24.94 -2.03 -4.62
N ALA A 61 23.98 -2.70 -5.29
CA ALA A 61 22.81 -3.28 -4.65
C ALA A 61 23.19 -4.39 -3.65
N THR A 62 24.18 -5.22 -4.00
CA THR A 62 24.72 -6.24 -3.10
C THR A 62 25.33 -5.61 -1.84
N LEU A 63 26.07 -4.51 -1.97
CA LEU A 63 26.59 -3.75 -0.83
C LEU A 63 25.47 -3.21 0.08
N VAL A 64 24.39 -2.68 -0.50
CA VAL A 64 23.20 -2.26 0.26
C VAL A 64 22.54 -3.45 0.99
N GLY A 65 22.50 -4.62 0.36
CA GLY A 65 22.07 -5.87 0.99
C GLY A 65 22.93 -6.23 2.22
N ILE A 66 24.25 -6.15 2.11
CA ILE A 66 25.20 -6.39 3.22
C ILE A 66 24.95 -5.41 4.38
N PHE A 67 24.79 -4.11 4.08
CA PHE A 67 24.45 -3.13 5.13
C PHE A 67 23.11 -3.42 5.80
N SER A 68 22.12 -3.91 5.06
CA SER A 68 20.81 -4.29 5.60
C SER A 68 20.91 -5.50 6.55
N ILE A 69 21.72 -6.51 6.19
CA ILE A 69 22.02 -7.64 7.08
C ILE A 69 22.74 -7.15 8.34
N GLY A 70 23.74 -6.27 8.18
CA GLY A 70 24.45 -5.65 9.30
C GLY A 70 23.53 -4.87 10.23
N LEU A 71 22.53 -4.15 9.70
CA LEU A 71 21.53 -3.44 10.50
C LEU A 71 20.66 -4.39 11.33
N VAL A 72 20.24 -5.52 10.76
CA VAL A 72 19.49 -6.55 11.49
C VAL A 72 20.34 -7.15 12.60
N PHE A 73 21.58 -7.52 12.28
CA PHE A 73 22.51 -8.09 13.26
C PHE A 73 22.73 -7.12 14.44
N MET A 74 23.10 -5.87 14.16
CA MET A 74 23.34 -4.85 15.18
C MET A 74 22.09 -4.56 16.02
N ALA A 75 20.92 -4.45 15.39
CA ALA A 75 19.66 -4.24 16.11
C ALA A 75 19.25 -5.46 16.95
N SER A 76 19.63 -6.67 16.54
CA SER A 76 19.32 -7.91 17.27
C SER A 76 20.04 -8.01 18.61
N ILE A 77 21.27 -7.48 18.70
CA ILE A 77 22.08 -7.46 19.92
C ILE A 77 21.38 -6.65 21.01
N GLU A 78 20.76 -5.53 20.63
CA GLU A 78 20.14 -4.60 21.58
C GLU A 78 18.64 -4.82 21.76
N ARG A 79 18.02 -5.75 21.03
CA ARG A 79 16.55 -5.91 20.94
C ARG A 79 15.86 -6.11 22.29
N LYS A 80 16.56 -6.69 23.27
CA LYS A 80 16.02 -6.99 24.61
C LYS A 80 16.11 -5.81 25.59
N LYS A 81 16.82 -4.71 25.25
CA LYS A 81 17.02 -3.57 26.16
C LYS A 81 15.73 -2.81 26.47
N SER A 82 14.88 -2.59 25.45
CA SER A 82 13.58 -1.94 25.63
C SER A 82 12.63 -2.26 24.47
N SER A 83 11.35 -1.95 24.64
CA SER A 83 10.37 -2.08 23.55
C SER A 83 10.77 -1.27 22.31
N ALA A 84 11.43 -0.12 22.47
CA ALA A 84 11.91 0.70 21.37
C ALA A 84 13.04 0.00 20.58
N HIS A 85 13.96 -0.67 21.27
CA HIS A 85 15.01 -1.47 20.61
C HIS A 85 14.43 -2.68 19.88
N ASN A 86 13.43 -3.36 20.48
CA ASN A 86 12.73 -4.45 19.81
C ASN A 86 11.99 -3.97 18.55
N HIS A 87 11.38 -2.78 18.61
CA HIS A 87 10.74 -2.15 17.45
C HIS A 87 11.76 -1.85 16.35
N LEU A 88 12.93 -1.32 16.71
CA LEU A 88 14.02 -1.06 15.76
C LEU A 88 14.48 -2.35 15.08
N PHE A 89 14.63 -3.45 15.83
CA PHE A 89 14.94 -4.77 15.27
C PHE A 89 13.89 -5.25 14.26
N LYS A 90 12.60 -5.18 14.62
CA LYS A 90 11.51 -5.58 13.72
C LYS A 90 11.51 -4.79 12.41
N ILE A 91 11.79 -3.49 12.46
CA ILE A 91 11.83 -2.64 11.27
C ILE A 91 13.10 -2.90 10.45
N SER A 92 14.24 -3.18 11.09
CA SER A 92 15.43 -3.66 10.36
C SER A 92 15.15 -4.97 9.62
N CYS A 93 14.44 -5.92 10.23
CA CYS A 93 14.02 -7.15 9.56
C CYS A 93 13.08 -6.86 8.37
N PHE A 94 12.15 -5.91 8.54
CA PHE A 94 11.29 -5.48 7.44
C PHE A 94 12.09 -4.84 6.29
N ALA A 95 13.08 -4.00 6.59
CA ALA A 95 13.98 -3.44 5.57
C ALA A 95 14.75 -4.52 4.82
N LEU A 96 15.24 -5.55 5.52
CA LEU A 96 15.89 -6.71 4.90
C LEU A 96 14.93 -7.47 3.96
N PHE A 97 13.68 -7.67 4.40
CA PHE A 97 12.65 -8.26 3.53
C PHE A 97 12.43 -7.42 2.26
N LEU A 98 12.32 -6.09 2.39
CA LEU A 98 12.11 -5.20 1.25
C LEU A 98 13.27 -5.25 0.24
N VAL A 99 14.54 -5.25 0.71
CA VAL A 99 15.68 -5.31 -0.22
C VAL A 99 15.80 -6.67 -0.91
N ILE A 100 15.44 -7.77 -0.25
CA ILE A 100 15.37 -9.10 -0.88
C ILE A 100 14.28 -9.12 -1.95
N ALA A 101 13.08 -8.61 -1.63
CA ALA A 101 11.99 -8.50 -2.59
C ALA A 101 12.36 -7.60 -3.79
N GLN A 102 13.15 -6.55 -3.55
CA GLN A 102 13.66 -5.68 -4.62
C GLN A 102 14.67 -6.41 -5.52
N GLY A 103 15.56 -7.22 -4.96
CA GLY A 103 16.45 -8.10 -5.72
C GLY A 103 15.70 -9.07 -6.61
N VAL A 104 14.62 -9.69 -6.09
CA VAL A 104 13.72 -10.58 -6.87
C VAL A 104 13.04 -9.82 -8.02
N LEU A 105 12.44 -8.65 -7.75
CA LEU A 105 11.84 -7.83 -8.81
C LEU A 105 12.89 -7.38 -9.84
N GLY A 106 14.13 -7.12 -9.42
CA GLY A 106 15.25 -6.81 -10.30
C GLY A 106 15.60 -7.97 -11.23
N GLY A 107 15.67 -9.20 -10.71
CA GLY A 107 15.86 -10.39 -11.51
C GLY A 107 14.72 -10.64 -12.50
N ILE A 108 13.46 -10.50 -12.06
CA ILE A 108 12.28 -10.59 -12.94
C ILE A 108 12.35 -9.55 -14.06
N THR A 109 12.79 -8.33 -13.75
CA THR A 109 12.94 -7.25 -14.73
C THR A 109 13.88 -7.63 -15.87
N VAL A 110 14.99 -8.31 -15.56
CA VAL A 110 15.97 -8.77 -16.57
C VAL A 110 15.40 -9.95 -17.35
N ILE A 111 14.92 -10.99 -16.66
CA ILE A 111 14.44 -12.25 -17.27
C ILE A 111 13.27 -12.01 -18.22
N TYR A 112 12.32 -11.15 -17.82
CA TYR A 112 11.13 -10.83 -18.61
C TYR A 112 11.28 -9.57 -19.47
N ARG A 113 12.51 -9.06 -19.65
CA ARG A 113 12.84 -7.96 -20.56
C ARG A 113 12.04 -6.67 -20.32
N LEU A 114 12.18 -6.10 -19.13
CA LEU A 114 11.64 -4.81 -18.70
C LEU A 114 10.10 -4.68 -18.75
N PRO A 115 9.30 -5.58 -18.13
CA PRO A 115 7.86 -5.37 -18.06
C PRO A 115 7.54 -4.08 -17.30
N THR A 116 6.76 -3.18 -17.92
CA THR A 116 6.46 -1.83 -17.38
C THR A 116 6.00 -1.86 -15.92
N ILE A 117 5.09 -2.79 -15.57
CA ILE A 117 4.55 -2.92 -14.21
C ILE A 117 5.63 -3.37 -13.23
N VAL A 118 6.48 -4.32 -13.63
CA VAL A 118 7.56 -4.84 -12.77
C VAL A 118 8.61 -3.76 -12.54
N SER A 119 9.05 -3.06 -13.58
CA SER A 119 10.04 -1.97 -13.47
C SER A 119 9.51 -0.78 -12.64
N THR A 120 8.24 -0.41 -12.82
CA THR A 120 7.59 0.63 -11.99
C THR A 120 7.50 0.18 -10.53
N SER A 121 7.13 -1.08 -10.28
CA SER A 121 7.03 -1.65 -8.93
C SER A 121 8.39 -1.75 -8.24
N HIS A 122 9.44 -2.05 -9.02
CA HIS A 122 10.83 -2.09 -8.55
C HIS A 122 11.29 -0.73 -8.00
N LEU A 123 11.02 0.36 -8.71
CA LEU A 123 11.28 1.70 -8.20
C LEU A 123 10.43 2.02 -6.96
N GLY A 124 9.14 1.70 -6.98
CA GLY A 124 8.25 1.93 -5.84
C GLY A 124 8.73 1.25 -4.56
N LEU A 125 9.15 -0.02 -4.68
CA LEU A 125 9.69 -0.80 -3.58
C LEU A 125 11.05 -0.24 -3.11
N SER A 126 11.90 0.22 -4.04
CA SER A 126 13.17 0.88 -3.71
C SER A 126 12.96 2.16 -2.89
N LEU A 127 11.98 3.00 -3.25
CA LEU A 127 11.63 4.21 -2.48
C LEU A 127 11.04 3.88 -1.11
N LEU A 128 10.25 2.81 -1.00
CA LEU A 128 9.74 2.33 0.28
C LEU A 128 10.87 1.82 1.19
N PHE A 129 11.82 1.06 0.64
CA PHE A 129 13.02 0.64 1.35
C PHE A 129 13.86 1.84 1.81
N PHE A 130 14.08 2.81 0.93
CA PHE A 130 14.79 4.06 1.26
C PHE A 130 14.11 4.85 2.38
N ALA A 131 12.80 5.04 2.33
CA ALA A 131 12.03 5.68 3.40
C ALA A 131 12.09 4.89 4.73
N THR A 132 12.15 3.56 4.65
CA THR A 132 12.31 2.67 5.81
C THR A 132 13.69 2.85 6.45
N LEU A 133 14.77 2.93 5.66
CA LEU A 133 16.11 3.22 6.17
C LEU A 133 16.20 4.59 6.86
N ILE A 134 15.57 5.63 6.27
CA ILE A 134 15.47 6.96 6.89
C ILE A 134 14.73 6.87 8.24
N TYR A 135 13.66 6.07 8.31
CA TYR A 135 12.93 5.84 9.55
C TYR A 135 13.79 5.12 10.61
N ILE A 136 14.52 4.06 10.23
CA ILE A 136 15.46 3.35 11.12
C ILE A 136 16.50 4.34 11.67
N HIS A 137 17.13 5.12 10.80
CA HIS A 137 18.12 6.12 11.19
C HIS A 137 17.52 7.16 12.16
N HIS A 138 16.30 7.62 11.87
CA HIS A 138 15.58 8.56 12.70
C HIS A 138 15.28 7.99 14.10
N GLN A 139 14.79 6.75 14.18
CA GLN A 139 14.45 6.08 15.43
C GLN A 139 15.67 5.69 16.26
N ALA A 140 16.77 5.29 15.61
CA ALA A 140 18.05 5.04 16.26
C ALA A 140 18.61 6.28 16.98
N GLY A 141 18.15 7.48 16.60
CA GLY A 141 18.45 8.74 17.29
C GLY A 141 17.29 9.29 18.14
N SER A 142 16.27 8.49 18.46
CA SER A 142 15.14 8.91 19.30
C SER A 142 15.50 8.92 20.78
N ARG A 143 14.71 9.62 21.60
CA ARG A 143 14.83 9.59 23.07
C ARG A 143 14.69 8.17 23.62
N ALA A 144 13.75 7.38 23.09
CA ALA A 144 13.47 6.03 23.57
C ALA A 144 14.64 5.03 23.36
N VAL A 145 15.60 5.38 22.50
CA VAL A 145 16.80 4.57 22.23
C VAL A 145 18.05 5.20 22.84
N THR A 146 18.19 6.52 22.78
CA THR A 146 19.43 7.22 23.18
C THR A 146 19.37 7.92 24.54
N ASN A 147 18.19 7.95 25.18
CA ASN A 147 17.86 8.76 26.36
C ASN A 147 18.09 10.27 26.19
N ASN A 148 18.43 10.76 24.99
CA ASN A 148 18.67 12.16 24.72
C ASN A 148 17.43 12.83 24.09
N GLU A 149 17.01 13.96 24.64
CA GLU A 149 15.86 14.71 24.14
C GLU A 149 16.24 15.57 22.93
N ARG A 150 15.63 15.28 21.78
CA ARG A 150 15.91 15.99 20.51
C ARG A 150 15.57 17.48 20.56
N PHE A 151 14.61 17.86 21.39
CA PHE A 151 14.10 19.23 21.50
C PHE A 151 14.42 19.88 22.86
N LYS A 152 15.46 19.42 23.57
CA LYS A 152 15.83 19.92 24.91
C LYS A 152 16.00 21.45 24.98
N ASN A 153 16.52 22.06 23.91
CA ASN A 153 16.87 23.49 23.86
C ASN A 153 15.72 24.40 23.35
N VAL A 154 14.48 23.91 23.31
CA VAL A 154 13.32 24.74 22.92
C VAL A 154 12.91 25.63 24.12
N SER A 155 12.69 26.93 23.88
CA SER A 155 12.29 27.86 24.93
C SER A 155 10.91 27.52 25.53
N GLU A 156 10.70 27.82 26.81
CA GLU A 156 9.42 27.57 27.49
C GLU A 156 8.24 28.29 26.83
N GLU A 157 8.45 29.52 26.35
CA GLU A 157 7.46 30.27 25.58
C GLU A 157 7.02 29.50 24.32
N THR A 158 7.98 28.93 23.58
CA THR A 158 7.70 28.14 22.39
C THR A 158 6.95 26.85 22.75
N LYS A 159 7.31 26.18 23.85
CA LYS A 159 6.60 24.98 24.32
C LYS A 159 5.13 25.28 24.63
N LYS A 160 4.87 26.35 25.38
CA LYS A 160 3.52 26.82 25.73
C LYS A 160 2.73 27.20 24.48
N TYR A 161 3.35 27.87 23.52
CA TYR A 161 2.74 28.18 22.24
C TYR A 161 2.29 26.93 21.49
N ILE A 162 3.14 25.90 21.40
CA ILE A 162 2.84 24.62 20.74
C ILE A 162 1.68 23.91 21.47
N GLN A 163 1.73 23.82 22.79
CA GLN A 163 0.69 23.18 23.60
C GLN A 163 -0.71 23.73 23.32
N THR A 164 -0.83 25.06 23.25
CA THR A 164 -2.13 25.72 23.10
C THR A 164 -2.58 25.83 21.65
N ASN A 165 -1.66 26.04 20.70
CA ASN A 165 -2.00 26.42 19.33
C ASN A 165 -1.79 25.31 18.29
N TRP A 166 -1.15 24.20 18.65
CA TRP A 166 -0.85 23.14 17.67
C TRP A 166 -2.13 22.50 17.13
N LYS A 167 -2.19 22.42 15.80
CA LYS A 167 -3.28 21.75 15.07
C LYS A 167 -2.70 20.56 14.31
N PRO A 168 -3.08 19.31 14.66
CA PRO A 168 -2.57 18.10 13.99
C PRO A 168 -2.76 18.08 12.47
N ILE A 169 -3.69 18.88 11.93
CA ILE A 169 -3.93 19.04 10.49
C ILE A 169 -2.67 19.39 9.70
N ILE A 170 -1.70 20.11 10.30
CA ILE A 170 -0.44 20.46 9.61
C ILE A 170 0.36 19.18 9.34
N ARG A 171 0.53 18.30 10.33
CA ARG A 171 1.21 17.01 10.15
C ARG A 171 0.46 16.11 9.18
N HIS A 172 -0.87 16.01 9.31
CA HIS A 172 -1.70 15.21 8.39
C HIS A 172 -1.58 15.72 6.94
N GLY A 173 -1.49 17.03 6.75
CA GLY A 173 -1.25 17.64 5.45
C GLY A 173 0.13 17.34 4.88
N VAL A 174 1.18 17.34 5.71
CA VAL A 174 2.53 16.88 5.28
C VAL A 174 2.49 15.40 4.90
N LEU A 175 1.75 14.57 5.63
CA LEU A 175 1.57 13.16 5.29
C LEU A 175 0.82 12.98 3.97
N LEU A 176 -0.24 13.76 3.73
CA LEU A 176 -0.94 13.80 2.44
C LEU A 176 0.02 14.21 1.31
N ALA A 177 0.81 15.27 1.51
CA ALA A 177 1.79 15.74 0.55
C ALA A 177 2.81 14.64 0.20
N LEU A 178 3.29 13.89 1.21
CA LEU A 178 4.17 12.75 1.01
C LEU A 178 3.50 11.64 0.19
N THR A 179 2.24 11.31 0.47
CA THR A 179 1.49 10.30 -0.28
C THR A 179 1.28 10.70 -1.72
N LEU A 180 0.86 11.95 -1.99
CA LEU A 180 0.69 12.45 -3.35
C LEU A 180 2.02 12.48 -4.11
N LEU A 181 3.12 12.88 -3.46
CA LEU A 181 4.44 12.83 -4.07
C LEU A 181 4.86 11.39 -4.40
N TYR A 182 4.63 10.43 -3.51
CA TYR A 182 4.94 9.03 -3.79
C TYR A 182 4.17 8.51 -5.02
N ILE A 183 2.87 8.83 -5.12
CA ILE A 183 2.05 8.51 -6.29
C ILE A 183 2.60 9.19 -7.56
N GLN A 184 2.98 10.47 -7.48
CA GLN A 184 3.57 11.22 -8.60
C GLN A 184 4.86 10.57 -9.12
N ILE A 185 5.70 10.05 -8.23
CA ILE A 185 6.94 9.36 -8.61
C ILE A 185 6.62 8.06 -9.34
N LEU A 186 5.67 7.27 -8.83
CA LEU A 186 5.22 6.04 -9.50
C LEU A 186 4.59 6.34 -10.87
N LEU A 187 3.77 7.38 -10.96
CA LEU A 187 3.17 7.83 -12.21
C LEU A 187 4.26 8.24 -13.22
N GLY A 188 5.28 8.97 -12.77
CA GLY A 188 6.43 9.33 -13.62
C GLY A 188 7.23 8.14 -14.11
N ALA A 189 7.46 7.14 -13.25
CA ALA A 189 8.14 5.91 -13.62
C ALA A 189 7.32 5.06 -14.59
N PHE A 190 6.02 4.91 -14.34
CA PHE A 190 5.10 4.23 -15.25
C PHE A 190 5.07 4.93 -16.61
N MET A 191 4.94 6.26 -16.63
CA MET A 191 5.02 7.07 -17.86
C MET A 191 6.32 6.81 -18.61
N ARG A 192 7.47 6.79 -17.92
CA ARG A 192 8.78 6.51 -18.53
C ARG A 192 8.83 5.11 -19.14
N HIS A 193 8.47 4.08 -18.38
CA HIS A 193 8.52 2.68 -18.82
C HIS A 193 7.43 2.31 -19.84
N ALA A 194 6.37 3.12 -19.97
CA ALA A 194 5.35 2.98 -21.00
C ALA A 194 5.72 3.71 -22.31
N GLY A 195 6.91 4.31 -22.40
CA GLY A 195 7.35 5.07 -23.57
C GLY A 195 6.68 6.44 -23.72
N ALA A 196 5.96 6.92 -22.69
CA ALA A 196 5.23 8.19 -22.75
C ALA A 196 6.07 9.43 -22.36
N GLY A 197 7.35 9.24 -21.99
CA GLY A 197 8.21 10.30 -21.46
C GLY A 197 8.44 11.49 -22.40
N ALA A 198 8.39 11.30 -23.71
CA ALA A 198 8.50 12.35 -24.73
C ALA A 198 7.19 12.59 -25.50
N ALA A 199 6.09 11.95 -25.09
CA ALA A 199 4.82 11.99 -25.83
C ALA A 199 4.24 13.41 -25.95
N CYS A 200 4.57 14.28 -24.98
CA CYS A 200 4.30 15.71 -25.07
C CYS A 200 5.64 16.46 -25.07
N GLY A 201 5.88 17.25 -26.11
CA GLY A 201 6.99 18.20 -26.14
C GLY A 201 6.80 19.37 -25.18
N ILE A 202 7.67 20.37 -25.28
CA ILE A 202 7.40 21.71 -24.78
C ILE A 202 6.63 22.40 -25.90
N GLY A 203 5.33 22.64 -25.72
CA GLY A 203 4.56 23.38 -26.72
C GLY A 203 5.21 24.74 -27.01
N PRO A 204 4.91 25.39 -28.14
CA PRO A 204 5.39 26.75 -28.39
C PRO A 204 5.04 27.65 -27.20
N ASN A 205 6.01 28.48 -26.79
CA ASN A 205 5.96 29.40 -25.64
C ASN A 205 5.82 28.76 -24.25
N ASN A 206 6.42 27.58 -23.99
CA ASN A 206 6.35 26.89 -22.69
C ASN A 206 4.91 26.57 -22.22
N SER A 207 3.99 26.38 -23.16
CA SER A 207 2.60 26.07 -22.84
C SER A 207 2.46 24.67 -22.21
N LEU A 208 1.52 24.53 -21.27
CA LEU A 208 1.10 23.24 -20.67
C LEU A 208 0.32 22.36 -21.67
N LEU A 209 0.39 22.65 -22.96
CA LEU A 209 -0.36 21.95 -23.99
C LEU A 209 0.46 20.81 -24.58
N CYS A 210 -0.23 19.83 -25.13
CA CYS A 210 0.36 18.71 -25.85
C CYS A 210 -0.14 18.72 -27.29
N MET A 211 0.69 18.29 -28.23
CA MET A 211 0.27 18.16 -29.63
C MET A 211 -0.69 16.99 -29.74
N ASP A 212 -1.85 17.24 -30.34
CA ASP A 212 -2.79 16.21 -30.70
C ASP A 212 -2.56 15.82 -32.16
N PHE A 213 -2.29 14.54 -32.39
CA PHE A 213 -1.98 14.01 -33.72
C PHE A 213 -3.20 14.01 -34.64
N GLU A 214 -4.43 13.96 -34.10
CA GLU A 214 -5.65 13.93 -34.92
C GLU A 214 -6.04 15.33 -35.39
N THR A 215 -5.95 16.34 -34.52
CA THR A 215 -6.31 17.72 -34.86
C THR A 215 -5.13 18.55 -35.36
N GLN A 216 -3.91 18.00 -35.31
CA GLN A 216 -2.64 18.70 -35.55
C GLN A 216 -2.49 20.01 -34.76
N GLY A 217 -3.26 20.16 -33.68
CA GLY A 217 -3.32 21.34 -32.83
C GLY A 217 -2.74 21.07 -31.45
N LEU A 218 -2.45 22.15 -30.72
CA LEU A 218 -2.10 22.06 -29.31
C LEU A 218 -3.38 21.96 -28.48
N THR A 219 -3.52 20.87 -27.73
CA THR A 219 -4.68 20.64 -26.88
C THR A 219 -4.25 20.42 -25.44
N PHE A 220 -5.16 20.72 -24.51
CA PHE A 220 -4.95 20.43 -23.10
C PHE A 220 -5.08 18.92 -22.81
N TRP A 221 -5.86 18.22 -23.61
CA TRP A 221 -6.15 16.80 -23.45
C TRP A 221 -6.11 16.08 -24.81
N PRO A 222 -4.95 15.52 -25.20
CA PRO A 222 -4.78 14.87 -26.49
C PRO A 222 -5.49 13.51 -26.53
N ASN A 223 -5.82 13.00 -27.71
CA ASN A 223 -6.46 11.67 -27.85
C ASN A 223 -5.50 10.49 -27.68
N LEU A 224 -4.20 10.69 -27.93
CA LEU A 224 -3.20 9.62 -27.80
C LEU A 224 -2.97 9.24 -26.33
N ALA A 225 -3.14 7.96 -25.98
CA ALA A 225 -3.04 7.48 -24.59
C ALA A 225 -1.69 7.78 -23.91
N GLN A 226 -0.57 7.71 -24.65
CA GLN A 226 0.76 8.07 -24.12
C GLN A 226 0.84 9.57 -23.79
N ALA A 227 0.26 10.41 -24.64
CA ALA A 227 0.21 11.84 -24.43
C ALA A 227 -0.70 12.20 -23.25
N GLN A 228 -1.84 11.52 -23.10
CA GLN A 228 -2.70 11.64 -21.92
C GLN A 228 -1.97 11.25 -20.63
N LEU A 229 -1.21 10.14 -20.65
CA LEU A 229 -0.42 9.72 -19.50
C LEU A 229 0.63 10.76 -19.08
N HIS A 230 1.30 11.36 -20.06
CA HIS A 230 2.23 12.47 -19.84
C HIS A 230 1.50 13.69 -19.26
N MET A 231 0.34 14.05 -19.80
CA MET A 231 -0.48 15.16 -19.30
C MET A 231 -0.97 14.94 -17.87
N ILE A 232 -1.41 13.73 -17.51
CA ILE A 232 -1.74 13.40 -16.11
C ILE A 232 -0.52 13.66 -15.21
N HIS A 233 0.67 13.21 -15.61
CA HIS A 233 1.89 13.43 -14.83
C HIS A 233 2.17 14.92 -14.61
N ARG A 234 2.01 15.77 -15.64
CA ARG A 234 2.19 17.23 -15.53
C ARG A 234 1.14 17.87 -14.62
N LEU A 235 -0.14 17.58 -14.83
CA LEU A 235 -1.24 18.18 -14.07
C LEU A 235 -1.23 17.74 -12.61
N PHE A 236 -0.95 16.46 -12.35
CA PHE A 236 -0.82 15.95 -10.99
C PHE A 236 0.42 16.52 -10.29
N ALA A 237 1.51 16.81 -11.02
CA ALA A 237 2.67 17.52 -10.47
C ALA A 237 2.31 18.91 -9.93
N ILE A 238 1.40 19.64 -10.60
CA ILE A 238 0.94 20.96 -10.12
C ILE A 238 0.22 20.81 -8.78
N VAL A 239 -0.68 19.82 -8.66
CA VAL A 239 -1.38 19.53 -7.40
C VAL A 239 -0.38 19.20 -6.30
N VAL A 240 0.60 18.32 -6.59
CA VAL A 240 1.66 17.94 -5.65
C VAL A 240 2.46 19.17 -5.23
N PHE A 241 2.88 20.01 -6.17
CA PHE A 241 3.63 21.24 -5.89
C PHE A 241 2.87 22.18 -4.95
N VAL A 242 1.59 22.43 -5.21
CA VAL A 242 0.75 23.29 -4.37
C VAL A 242 0.61 22.71 -2.97
N VAL A 243 0.27 21.42 -2.84
CA VAL A 243 0.05 20.78 -1.55
C VAL A 243 1.33 20.70 -0.72
N VAL A 244 2.45 20.29 -1.34
CA VAL A 244 3.78 20.25 -0.70
C VAL A 244 4.20 21.63 -0.23
N SER A 245 4.06 22.65 -1.08
CA SER A 245 4.44 24.03 -0.75
C SER A 245 3.58 24.57 0.39
N PHE A 246 2.26 24.40 0.32
CA PHE A 246 1.33 24.90 1.32
C PHE A 246 1.62 24.33 2.72
N PHE A 247 1.74 23.01 2.85
CA PHE A 247 1.96 22.40 4.17
C PHE A 247 3.39 22.58 4.68
N SER A 248 4.39 22.61 3.80
CA SER A 248 5.78 22.94 4.16
C SER A 248 5.90 24.36 4.70
N ILE A 249 5.33 25.36 4.01
CA ILE A 249 5.33 26.77 4.46
C ILE A 249 4.52 26.92 5.74
N ARG A 250 3.36 26.25 5.86
CA ARG A 250 2.54 26.29 7.07
C ARG A 250 3.27 25.69 8.28
N ALA A 251 3.96 24.57 8.11
CA ALA A 251 4.80 23.97 9.16
C ALA A 251 5.95 24.91 9.56
N ARG A 252 6.63 25.52 8.58
CA ARG A 252 7.70 26.50 8.82
C ARG A 252 7.22 27.69 9.63
N ASN A 253 6.06 28.24 9.27
CA ASN A 253 5.49 29.42 9.90
C ASN A 253 4.98 29.14 11.32
N PHE A 254 4.48 27.94 11.57
CA PHE A 254 4.05 27.54 12.91
C PHE A 254 5.26 27.29 13.85
N PHE A 255 6.29 26.58 13.39
CA PHE A 255 7.46 26.23 14.19
C PHE A 255 8.64 27.21 14.03
N LYS A 256 8.37 28.51 13.91
CA LYS A 256 9.43 29.55 13.77
C LYS A 256 10.45 29.53 14.91
N GLY A 257 10.02 29.21 16.14
CA GLY A 257 10.86 29.09 17.32
C GLY A 257 11.69 27.80 17.41
N VAL A 258 11.50 26.83 16.51
CA VAL A 258 12.21 25.55 16.51
C VAL A 258 13.08 25.43 15.27
N LYS A 259 14.37 25.84 15.37
CA LYS A 259 15.32 25.92 14.25
C LYS A 259 15.37 24.64 13.40
N LEU A 260 15.38 23.47 14.03
CA LEU A 260 15.43 22.18 13.33
C LEU A 260 14.22 21.95 12.41
N ILE A 261 13.00 22.18 12.90
CA ILE A 261 11.77 22.01 12.12
C ILE A 261 11.67 23.11 11.06
N ARG A 262 12.06 24.35 11.39
CA ARG A 262 12.09 25.47 10.46
C ARG A 262 12.97 25.19 9.23
N ILE A 263 14.14 24.58 9.43
CA ILE A 263 15.04 24.18 8.33
C ILE A 263 14.43 22.99 7.59
N ALA A 264 14.01 21.94 8.31
CA ALA A 264 13.44 20.74 7.70
C ALA A 264 12.17 21.01 6.87
N SER A 265 11.40 22.05 7.21
CA SER A 265 10.19 22.47 6.47
C SER A 265 10.50 23.31 5.23
N LEU A 266 11.71 23.89 5.11
CA LEU A 266 12.11 24.61 3.91
C LEU A 266 12.56 23.66 2.79
N LEU A 267 13.21 22.56 3.14
CA LEU A 267 13.80 21.64 2.16
C LEU A 267 12.79 21.05 1.16
N PRO A 268 11.61 20.53 1.57
CA PRO A 268 10.63 20.02 0.62
C PRO A 268 10.15 21.06 -0.39
N PHE A 269 9.95 22.30 0.06
CA PHE A 269 9.54 23.41 -0.80
C PHE A 269 10.61 23.74 -1.84
N LEU A 270 11.88 23.79 -1.43
CA LEU A 270 12.99 24.03 -2.36
C LEU A 270 13.12 22.88 -3.36
N PHE A 271 13.16 21.63 -2.88
CA PHE A 271 13.33 20.47 -3.76
C PHE A 271 12.19 20.31 -4.77
N ILE A 272 10.92 20.51 -4.37
CA ILE A 272 9.81 20.42 -5.32
C ILE A 272 9.83 21.57 -6.34
N SER A 273 10.31 22.75 -5.96
CA SER A 273 10.47 23.89 -6.90
C SER A 273 11.52 23.59 -7.97
N PHE A 274 12.68 23.07 -7.57
CA PHE A 274 13.71 22.63 -8.53
C PHE A 274 13.23 21.44 -9.36
N GLN A 275 12.41 20.55 -8.80
CA GLN A 275 11.91 19.38 -9.50
C GLN A 275 11.07 19.73 -10.73
N VAL A 276 10.27 20.80 -10.65
CA VAL A 276 9.48 21.30 -11.80
C VAL A 276 10.43 21.77 -12.92
N LEU A 277 11.46 22.55 -12.57
CA LEU A 277 12.46 23.02 -13.54
C LEU A 277 13.20 21.86 -14.20
N ILE A 278 13.66 20.88 -13.40
CA ILE A 278 14.35 19.71 -13.92
C ILE A 278 13.42 18.89 -14.83
N GLY A 279 12.13 18.76 -14.49
CA GLY A 279 11.15 18.07 -15.33
C GLY A 279 10.94 18.74 -16.69
N ILE A 280 10.90 20.07 -16.72
CA ILE A 280 10.86 20.84 -17.98
C ILE A 280 12.14 20.60 -18.78
N MET A 281 13.31 20.66 -18.13
CA MET A 281 14.60 20.39 -18.79
C MET A 281 14.69 18.97 -19.34
N THR A 282 14.14 17.97 -18.66
CA THR A 282 14.09 16.58 -19.14
C THR A 282 13.38 16.47 -20.49
N VAL A 283 12.28 17.20 -20.69
CA VAL A 283 11.58 17.23 -21.97
C VAL A 283 12.32 18.11 -22.98
N ALA A 284 12.83 19.28 -22.57
CA ALA A 284 13.58 20.21 -23.43
C ALA A 284 14.81 19.57 -24.07
N MET A 285 15.50 18.72 -23.31
CA MET A 285 16.75 18.08 -23.70
C MET A 285 16.51 16.66 -24.19
N ASN A 286 15.35 16.37 -24.78
CA ASN A 286 14.98 15.09 -25.40
C ASN A 286 15.35 13.87 -24.53
N LEU A 287 14.97 13.92 -23.25
CA LEU A 287 15.19 12.85 -22.28
C LEU A 287 16.66 12.45 -22.07
N SER A 288 17.58 13.40 -22.27
CA SER A 288 19.01 13.16 -22.03
C SER A 288 19.28 12.62 -20.62
N VAL A 289 20.37 11.84 -20.50
CA VAL A 289 20.69 11.04 -19.31
C VAL A 289 20.76 11.89 -18.04
N ILE A 290 21.40 13.06 -18.12
CA ILE A 290 21.66 13.93 -16.96
C ILE A 290 20.37 14.49 -16.35
N PRO A 291 19.55 15.31 -17.05
CA PRO A 291 18.35 15.89 -16.46
C PRO A 291 17.35 14.82 -16.03
N THR A 292 17.21 13.72 -16.79
CA THR A 292 16.32 12.61 -16.42
C THR A 292 16.78 11.91 -15.14
N THR A 293 18.10 11.71 -14.97
CA THR A 293 18.69 11.15 -13.74
C THR A 293 18.53 12.10 -12.56
N LEU A 294 18.79 13.39 -12.76
CA LEU A 294 18.59 14.42 -11.74
C LEU A 294 17.12 14.55 -11.35
N HIS A 295 16.19 14.33 -12.28
CA HIS A 295 14.76 14.34 -11.98
C HIS A 295 14.43 13.23 -10.98
N LEU A 296 14.88 11.99 -11.18
CA LEU A 296 14.63 10.93 -10.20
C LEU A 296 15.32 11.22 -8.85
N ALA A 297 16.55 11.71 -8.88
CA ALA A 297 17.31 12.07 -7.69
C ALA A 297 16.60 13.14 -6.85
N GLY A 298 16.13 14.22 -7.49
CA GLY A 298 15.38 15.31 -6.87
C GLY A 298 14.04 14.85 -6.29
N ALA A 299 13.37 13.92 -6.96
CA ALA A 299 12.15 13.30 -6.44
C ALA A 299 12.40 12.47 -5.18
N ALA A 300 13.47 11.66 -5.17
CA ALA A 300 13.86 10.87 -4.00
C ALA A 300 14.28 11.77 -2.81
N LEU A 301 14.97 12.89 -3.07
CA LEU A 301 15.30 13.89 -2.05
C LEU A 301 14.05 14.59 -1.51
N SER A 302 13.09 14.94 -2.36
CA SER A 302 11.81 15.53 -1.97
C SER A 302 11.03 14.58 -1.04
N LEU A 303 10.99 13.28 -1.37
CA LEU A 303 10.41 12.23 -0.54
C LEU A 303 11.11 12.13 0.82
N ALA A 304 12.45 12.09 0.82
CA ALA A 304 13.25 12.02 2.04
C ALA A 304 13.02 13.24 2.95
N ALA A 305 12.96 14.44 2.37
CA ALA A 305 12.74 15.69 3.10
C ALA A 305 11.34 15.73 3.73
N LEU A 306 10.29 15.39 2.97
CA LEU A 306 8.92 15.32 3.50
C LEU A 306 8.78 14.26 4.59
N TRP A 307 9.37 13.09 4.39
CA TRP A 307 9.32 12.02 5.38
C TRP A 307 10.05 12.43 6.67
N LYS A 308 11.24 13.04 6.54
CA LYS A 308 11.97 13.55 7.69
C LYS A 308 11.21 14.65 8.42
N LEU A 309 10.57 15.58 7.70
CA LEU A 309 9.72 16.62 8.28
C LEU A 309 8.56 15.99 9.05
N ASN A 310 7.82 15.05 8.45
CA ASN A 310 6.71 14.35 9.10
C ASN A 310 7.15 13.67 10.41
N LEU A 311 8.30 13.01 10.42
CA LEU A 311 8.82 12.36 11.62
C LEU A 311 9.22 13.37 12.70
N LEU A 312 9.82 14.51 12.32
CA LEU A 312 10.13 15.58 13.29
C LEU A 312 8.88 16.24 13.86
N LEU A 313 7.85 16.45 13.03
CA LEU A 313 6.54 16.95 13.47
C LEU A 313 5.88 15.98 14.44
N LYS A 314 6.01 14.67 14.20
CA LYS A 314 5.53 13.65 15.14
C LYS A 314 6.30 13.70 16.46
N ASP A 315 7.63 13.75 16.44
CA ASP A 315 8.43 13.79 17.67
C ASP A 315 8.09 15.01 18.55
N ILE A 316 7.89 16.19 17.95
CA ILE A 316 7.56 17.41 18.71
C ILE A 316 6.13 17.39 19.25
N GLU A 317 5.20 16.84 18.48
CA GLU A 317 3.82 16.59 18.93
C GLU A 317 3.82 15.61 20.10
N ASP A 318 4.57 14.51 20.02
CA ASP A 318 4.70 13.52 21.10
C ASP A 318 5.37 14.11 22.35
N SER A 319 6.25 15.11 22.19
CA SER A 319 6.98 15.73 23.30
C SER A 319 6.18 16.81 24.03
N TYR A 320 5.39 17.62 23.32
CA TYR A 320 4.77 18.80 23.90
C TYR A 320 3.24 18.86 23.77
N TYR A 321 2.62 18.15 22.84
CA TYR A 321 1.17 18.26 22.62
C TYR A 321 0.38 17.22 23.42
N SER A 322 -0.45 17.69 24.34
CA SER A 322 -1.36 16.89 25.17
C SER A 322 -2.81 16.86 24.65
N GLY A 323 -3.13 17.63 23.61
CA GLY A 323 -4.48 17.71 23.04
C GLY A 323 -4.86 16.52 22.14
N ASN A 324 -6.07 16.58 21.58
CA ASN A 324 -6.57 15.53 20.68
C ASN A 324 -5.76 15.51 19.38
N ARG A 325 -5.11 14.38 19.10
CA ARG A 325 -4.22 14.20 17.95
C ARG A 325 -4.97 13.91 16.64
N HIS A 326 -6.29 13.69 16.71
CA HIS A 326 -7.13 13.42 15.54
C HIS A 326 -7.59 14.72 14.88
N SER A 327 -7.67 14.68 13.54
CA SER A 327 -8.30 15.74 12.74
C SER A 327 -9.53 15.18 12.03
N LEU A 328 -10.43 16.05 11.56
CA LEU A 328 -11.58 15.63 10.76
C LEU A 328 -11.16 14.74 9.58
N PHE A 329 -10.07 15.07 8.90
CA PHE A 329 -9.54 14.26 7.81
C PHE A 329 -9.07 12.89 8.28
N SER A 330 -8.32 12.83 9.38
CA SER A 330 -7.90 11.54 9.98
C SER A 330 -9.11 10.69 10.36
N ASP A 331 -10.14 11.30 10.95
CA ASP A 331 -11.34 10.59 11.35
C ASP A 331 -12.17 10.13 10.13
N LEU A 332 -12.21 10.91 9.04
CA LEU A 332 -12.82 10.48 7.77
C LEU A 332 -12.06 9.29 7.16
N VAL A 333 -10.72 9.33 7.16
CA VAL A 333 -9.90 8.19 6.72
C VAL A 333 -10.17 6.96 7.59
N ASP A 334 -10.30 7.10 8.90
CA ASP A 334 -10.62 5.98 9.80
C ASP A 334 -11.98 5.33 9.47
N LEU A 335 -12.98 6.12 9.06
CA LEU A 335 -14.28 5.59 8.60
C LEU A 335 -14.17 4.69 7.37
N THR A 336 -13.18 4.94 6.49
CA THR A 336 -12.97 4.12 5.28
C THR A 336 -12.39 2.74 5.58
N LYS A 337 -12.00 2.46 6.83
CA LYS A 337 -11.35 1.20 7.25
C LYS A 337 -10.18 0.81 6.32
N PRO A 338 -9.15 1.65 6.20
CA PRO A 338 -8.16 1.58 5.11
C PRO A 338 -7.48 0.22 4.98
N ARG A 339 -7.19 -0.47 6.09
CA ARG A 339 -6.58 -1.82 6.06
C ARG A 339 -7.50 -2.87 5.43
N LEU A 340 -8.80 -2.83 5.76
CA LEU A 340 -9.79 -3.76 5.22
C LEU A 340 -10.08 -3.41 3.75
N SER A 341 -10.33 -2.13 3.48
CA SER A 341 -10.65 -1.65 2.13
C SER A 341 -9.49 -1.87 1.16
N LEU A 342 -8.23 -1.73 1.60
CA LEU A 342 -7.06 -2.05 0.76
C LEU A 342 -7.06 -3.52 0.33
N LEU A 343 -7.30 -4.45 1.27
CA LEU A 343 -7.36 -5.88 0.94
C LEU A 343 -8.48 -6.17 -0.06
N VAL A 344 -9.65 -5.56 0.13
CA VAL A 344 -10.79 -5.67 -0.79
C VAL A 344 -10.47 -5.10 -2.18
N MET A 345 -9.79 -3.96 -2.24
CA MET A 345 -9.40 -3.37 -3.52
C MET A 345 -8.33 -4.19 -4.24
N MET A 346 -7.43 -4.85 -3.51
CA MET A 346 -6.46 -5.77 -4.10
C MET A 346 -7.14 -6.97 -4.78
N THR A 347 -8.22 -7.51 -4.20
CA THR A 347 -8.94 -8.63 -4.83
C THR A 347 -9.75 -8.15 -6.04
N ALA A 348 -10.35 -6.96 -6.00
CA ALA A 348 -10.93 -6.33 -7.19
C ALA A 348 -9.89 -6.15 -8.31
N LEU A 349 -8.69 -5.66 -7.97
CA LEU A 349 -7.60 -5.51 -8.93
C LEU A 349 -7.19 -6.84 -9.54
N VAL A 350 -7.08 -7.92 -8.75
CA VAL A 350 -6.81 -9.26 -9.27
C VAL A 350 -7.83 -9.64 -10.33
N GLY A 351 -9.12 -9.43 -10.05
CA GLY A 351 -10.21 -9.70 -10.99
C GLY A 351 -10.03 -9.01 -12.34
N THR A 352 -9.59 -7.75 -12.34
CA THR A 352 -9.31 -6.96 -13.55
C THR A 352 -8.02 -7.41 -14.25
N LEU A 353 -6.98 -7.80 -13.51
CA LEU A 353 -5.68 -8.17 -14.09
C LEU A 353 -5.67 -9.55 -14.74
N ILE A 354 -6.49 -10.49 -14.24
CA ILE A 354 -6.50 -11.86 -14.77
C ILE A 354 -7.35 -12.03 -16.02
N THR A 355 -8.05 -11.00 -16.50
CA THR A 355 -8.89 -11.09 -17.70
C THR A 355 -8.04 -11.29 -18.95
N PRO A 356 -8.47 -12.11 -19.94
CA PRO A 356 -7.79 -12.18 -21.23
C PRO A 356 -8.05 -10.94 -22.10
N GLU A 357 -9.15 -10.24 -21.85
CA GLU A 357 -9.57 -9.05 -22.58
C GLU A 357 -8.77 -7.82 -22.12
N LYS A 358 -8.51 -6.90 -23.06
CA LYS A 358 -7.80 -5.64 -22.79
C LYS A 358 -8.79 -4.58 -22.32
N ILE A 359 -8.42 -3.85 -21.27
CA ILE A 359 -9.15 -2.66 -20.81
C ILE A 359 -8.31 -1.40 -21.05
N TYR A 360 -8.95 -0.34 -21.53
CA TYR A 360 -8.30 0.97 -21.62
C TYR A 360 -7.89 1.47 -20.23
N PHE A 361 -6.69 2.01 -20.11
CA PHE A 361 -6.13 2.46 -18.83
C PHE A 361 -7.08 3.39 -18.06
N PHE A 362 -7.69 4.36 -18.73
CA PHE A 362 -8.64 5.29 -18.11
C PHE A 362 -9.92 4.62 -17.63
N LYS A 363 -10.45 3.65 -18.38
CA LYS A 363 -11.62 2.87 -17.96
C LYS A 363 -11.29 2.00 -16.75
N ALA A 364 -10.10 1.38 -16.74
CA ALA A 364 -9.62 0.60 -15.61
C ALA A 364 -9.42 1.46 -14.35
N LEU A 365 -8.79 2.63 -14.50
CA LEU A 365 -8.59 3.58 -13.41
C LEU A 365 -9.93 4.11 -12.87
N LEU A 366 -10.84 4.52 -13.75
CA LEU A 366 -12.17 4.97 -13.36
C LEU A 366 -12.94 3.86 -12.63
N SER A 367 -12.93 2.64 -13.16
CA SER A 367 -13.54 1.47 -12.51
C SER A 367 -12.98 1.26 -11.11
N PHE A 368 -11.66 1.24 -10.97
CA PHE A 368 -10.99 1.06 -9.69
C PHE A 368 -11.35 2.16 -8.67
N CYS A 369 -11.38 3.42 -9.10
CA CYS A 369 -11.79 4.56 -8.27
C CYS A 369 -13.25 4.43 -7.81
N LEU A 370 -14.17 4.12 -8.73
CA LEU A 370 -15.59 4.02 -8.41
C LEU A 370 -15.89 2.82 -7.50
N ILE A 371 -15.28 1.66 -7.77
CA ILE A 371 -15.37 0.48 -6.90
C ILE A 371 -14.81 0.82 -5.51
N THR A 372 -13.69 1.55 -5.44
CA THR A 372 -13.15 2.02 -4.16
C THR A 372 -14.17 2.86 -3.41
N MET A 373 -14.81 3.84 -4.08
CA MET A 373 -15.84 4.69 -3.49
C MET A 373 -17.01 3.87 -2.93
N VAL A 374 -17.44 2.80 -3.62
CA VAL A 374 -18.46 1.87 -3.10
C VAL A 374 -17.99 1.22 -1.80
N VAL A 375 -16.78 0.65 -1.79
CA VAL A 375 -16.21 -0.05 -0.64
C VAL A 375 -16.06 0.88 0.56
N ILE A 376 -15.46 2.07 0.37
CA ILE A 376 -15.24 3.02 1.47
C ILE A 376 -16.54 3.68 1.95
N GLY A 377 -17.51 3.90 1.05
CA GLY A 377 -18.84 4.40 1.39
C GLY A 377 -19.62 3.40 2.25
N ALA A 378 -19.64 2.13 1.84
CA ALA A 378 -20.24 1.04 2.61
C ALA A 378 -19.52 0.84 3.97
N ALA A 379 -18.19 0.95 4.03
CA ALA A 379 -17.43 0.88 5.28
C ALA A 379 -17.79 2.02 6.26
N ALA A 380 -17.97 3.25 5.75
CA ALA A 380 -18.37 4.40 6.56
C ALA A 380 -19.79 4.24 7.11
N LEU A 381 -20.74 3.78 6.29
CA LEU A 381 -22.11 3.50 6.74
C LEU A 381 -22.18 2.35 7.72
N ASN A 382 -21.36 1.32 7.54
CA ASN A 382 -21.24 0.25 8.53
C ASN A 382 -20.71 0.78 9.87
N CYS A 383 -19.70 1.66 9.88
CA CYS A 383 -19.26 2.33 11.12
C CYS A 383 -20.40 3.14 11.77
N PHE A 384 -21.24 3.79 10.97
CA PHE A 384 -22.41 4.53 11.47
C PHE A 384 -23.46 3.62 12.13
N ILE A 385 -23.77 2.47 11.52
CA ILE A 385 -24.72 1.48 12.05
C ILE A 385 -24.16 0.80 13.32
N GLU A 386 -22.88 0.44 13.32
CA GLU A 386 -22.27 -0.34 14.41
C GLU A 386 -21.74 0.48 15.59
N ARG A 387 -21.82 1.81 15.56
CA ARG A 387 -21.19 2.73 16.53
C ARG A 387 -21.38 2.34 18.01
N GLU A 388 -22.55 1.83 18.38
CA GLU A 388 -22.85 1.44 19.77
C GLU A 388 -22.21 0.10 20.17
N GLY A 389 -22.15 -0.86 19.24
CA GLY A 389 -21.43 -2.12 19.46
C GLY A 389 -19.91 -1.89 19.45
N ASP A 390 -19.45 -1.04 18.53
CA ASP A 390 -18.04 -0.67 18.44
C ASP A 390 -17.52 0.03 19.70
N ALA A 391 -18.38 0.74 20.46
CA ALA A 391 -18.01 1.35 21.74
C ALA A 391 -17.70 0.33 22.85
N LYS A 392 -18.17 -0.92 22.70
CA LYS A 392 -18.00 -1.98 23.70
C LYS A 392 -16.80 -2.88 23.45
N MET A 393 -16.16 -2.80 22.28
CA MET A 393 -15.02 -3.67 21.94
C MET A 393 -13.70 -2.91 22.07
N MET A 394 -12.70 -3.53 22.67
CA MET A 394 -11.40 -2.89 22.92
C MET A 394 -10.71 -2.44 21.64
N ARG A 395 -10.89 -3.17 20.54
CA ARG A 395 -10.28 -2.85 19.24
C ARG A 395 -10.94 -1.69 18.49
N THR A 396 -12.19 -1.34 18.81
CA THR A 396 -12.98 -0.36 18.02
C THR A 396 -13.47 0.84 18.82
N LYS A 397 -13.38 0.80 20.15
CA LYS A 397 -13.83 1.90 21.02
C LYS A 397 -13.18 3.24 20.72
N ASP A 398 -11.97 3.22 20.15
CA ASP A 398 -11.21 4.43 19.78
C ASP A 398 -11.50 4.93 18.35
N ARG A 399 -12.47 4.33 17.63
CA ARG A 399 -12.92 4.84 16.32
C ARG A 399 -13.65 6.18 16.46
N PRO A 400 -13.76 6.98 15.38
CA PRO A 400 -14.31 8.34 15.45
C PRO A 400 -15.71 8.45 16.05
N LEU A 401 -16.63 7.54 15.71
CA LEU A 401 -18.01 7.57 16.20
C LEU A 401 -18.16 7.04 17.64
N PRO A 402 -17.62 5.86 17.99
CA PRO A 402 -17.62 5.37 19.37
C PRO A 402 -16.95 6.33 20.37
N ALA A 403 -15.82 6.92 19.98
CA ALA A 403 -15.08 7.87 20.81
C ALA A 403 -15.69 9.29 20.82
N LYS A 404 -16.85 9.49 20.17
CA LYS A 404 -17.56 10.78 20.06
C LYS A 404 -16.71 11.92 19.46
N ARG A 405 -15.69 11.60 18.66
CA ARG A 405 -14.85 12.59 17.96
C ARG A 405 -15.54 13.19 16.73
N MET A 406 -16.53 12.49 16.18
CA MET A 406 -17.30 12.94 15.01
C MET A 406 -18.81 12.83 15.26
N LYS A 407 -19.58 13.79 14.74
CA LYS A 407 -21.05 13.72 14.72
C LYS A 407 -21.51 12.57 13.82
N PRO A 408 -22.45 11.69 14.24
CA PRO A 408 -22.93 10.58 13.41
C PRO A 408 -23.47 10.98 12.03
N LYS A 409 -24.11 12.15 11.93
CA LYS A 409 -24.61 12.68 10.66
C LYS A 409 -23.49 12.91 9.62
N THR A 410 -22.28 13.27 10.06
CA THR A 410 -21.14 13.47 9.15
C THR A 410 -20.73 12.16 8.50
N ALA A 411 -20.65 11.06 9.27
CA ALA A 411 -20.33 9.74 8.75
C ALA A 411 -21.44 9.20 7.82
N LEU A 412 -22.71 9.43 8.18
CA LEU A 412 -23.86 9.05 7.37
C LEU A 412 -23.80 9.71 5.98
N TRP A 413 -23.70 11.04 5.94
CA TRP A 413 -23.66 11.76 4.66
C TRP A 413 -22.41 11.46 3.85
N PHE A 414 -21.26 11.31 4.50
CA PHE A 414 -20.04 10.89 3.82
C PHE A 414 -20.22 9.55 3.09
N GLY A 415 -20.78 8.55 3.76
CA GLY A 415 -21.04 7.25 3.14
C GLY A 415 -22.12 7.28 2.06
N VAL A 416 -23.24 7.97 2.29
CA VAL A 416 -24.36 8.09 1.34
C VAL A 416 -23.92 8.78 0.05
N ILE A 417 -23.22 9.91 0.14
CA ILE A 417 -22.75 10.67 -1.03
C ILE A 417 -21.82 9.79 -1.90
N LEU A 418 -20.90 9.05 -1.27
CA LEU A 418 -20.01 8.15 -1.99
C LEU A 418 -20.78 7.07 -2.77
N LEU A 419 -21.81 6.45 -2.17
CA LEU A 419 -22.61 5.42 -2.85
C LEU A 419 -23.51 6.00 -3.96
N ILE A 420 -24.17 7.14 -3.70
CA ILE A 420 -25.05 7.81 -4.68
C ILE A 420 -24.27 8.27 -5.92
N ILE A 421 -23.01 8.69 -5.75
CA ILE A 421 -22.18 9.08 -6.90
C ILE A 421 -21.61 7.84 -7.60
N SER A 422 -21.04 6.90 -6.85
CA SER A 422 -20.27 5.80 -7.44
C SER A 422 -21.12 4.77 -8.15
N ILE A 423 -22.26 4.34 -7.60
CA ILE A 423 -23.07 3.27 -8.19
C ILE A 423 -23.63 3.66 -9.56
N PRO A 424 -24.31 4.83 -9.74
CA PRO A 424 -24.77 5.26 -11.06
C PRO A 424 -23.61 5.46 -12.04
N ALA A 425 -22.48 6.01 -11.58
CA ALA A 425 -21.30 6.17 -12.43
C ALA A 425 -20.73 4.83 -12.91
N ILE A 426 -20.76 3.77 -12.10
CA ILE A 426 -20.36 2.42 -12.55
C ILE A 426 -21.32 1.92 -13.63
N CYS A 427 -22.64 2.05 -13.42
CA CYS A 427 -23.64 1.62 -14.41
C CYS A 427 -23.45 2.30 -15.77
N VAL A 428 -23.17 3.60 -15.76
CA VAL A 428 -23.06 4.43 -16.98
C VAL A 428 -21.69 4.30 -17.65
N PHE A 429 -20.59 4.44 -16.89
CA PHE A 429 -19.25 4.54 -17.47
C PHE A 429 -18.50 3.21 -17.56
N ILE A 430 -18.91 2.20 -16.78
CA ILE A 430 -18.26 0.89 -16.75
C ILE A 430 -19.13 -0.18 -17.42
N ASN A 431 -20.24 -0.56 -16.77
CA ASN A 431 -21.36 -1.33 -17.29
C ASN A 431 -22.41 -1.59 -16.18
N ALA A 432 -23.64 -1.95 -16.59
CA ALA A 432 -24.75 -2.21 -15.68
C ALA A 432 -24.54 -3.44 -14.77
N LEU A 433 -23.85 -4.48 -15.24
CA LEU A 433 -23.61 -5.71 -14.45
C LEU A 433 -22.73 -5.44 -13.24
N THR A 434 -21.60 -4.75 -13.42
CA THR A 434 -20.71 -4.35 -12.31
C THR A 434 -21.44 -3.42 -11.34
N GLY A 435 -22.31 -2.53 -11.84
CA GLY A 435 -23.14 -1.67 -11.01
C GLY A 435 -24.16 -2.44 -10.17
N LEU A 436 -24.82 -3.45 -10.75
CA LEU A 436 -25.72 -4.35 -10.03
C LEU A 436 -24.99 -5.12 -8.93
N LEU A 437 -23.80 -5.66 -9.21
CA LEU A 437 -22.97 -6.33 -8.21
C LEU A 437 -22.57 -5.38 -7.07
N ALA A 438 -22.27 -4.11 -7.38
CA ALA A 438 -21.98 -3.09 -6.38
C ALA A 438 -23.18 -2.83 -5.45
N ILE A 439 -24.40 -2.74 -6.01
CA ILE A 439 -25.64 -2.59 -5.26
C ILE A 439 -25.85 -3.80 -4.34
N ILE A 440 -25.76 -5.02 -4.88
CA ILE A 440 -25.93 -6.26 -4.12
C ILE A 440 -24.92 -6.30 -2.97
N ALA A 441 -23.65 -5.99 -3.24
CA ALA A 441 -22.61 -5.97 -2.22
C ALA A 441 -22.93 -4.96 -1.10
N ALA A 442 -23.27 -3.71 -1.45
CA ALA A 442 -23.57 -2.67 -0.47
C ALA A 442 -24.82 -2.98 0.35
N VAL A 443 -25.89 -3.45 -0.30
CA VAL A 443 -27.16 -3.78 0.36
C VAL A 443 -27.01 -4.98 1.29
N LEU A 444 -26.40 -6.07 0.82
CA LEU A 444 -26.16 -7.24 1.67
C LEU A 444 -25.25 -6.90 2.85
N TYR A 445 -24.21 -6.10 2.64
CA TYR A 445 -23.31 -5.70 3.71
C TYR A 445 -24.01 -4.86 4.78
N LEU A 446 -24.77 -3.84 4.38
CA LEU A 446 -25.37 -2.86 5.30
C LEU A 446 -26.68 -3.33 5.92
N TYR A 447 -27.58 -3.93 5.13
CA TYR A 447 -28.95 -4.20 5.55
C TYR A 447 -29.21 -5.67 5.88
N ALA A 448 -28.38 -6.61 5.42
CA ALA A 448 -28.48 -8.01 5.81
C ALA A 448 -27.41 -8.38 6.86
N TYR A 449 -26.14 -8.40 6.46
CA TYR A 449 -25.03 -8.84 7.31
C TYR A 449 -24.90 -8.03 8.60
N THR A 450 -24.79 -6.70 8.50
CA THR A 450 -24.51 -5.83 9.66
C THR A 450 -25.53 -6.01 10.81
N PRO A 451 -26.86 -5.94 10.57
CA PRO A 451 -27.84 -6.17 11.64
C PRO A 451 -27.91 -7.64 12.06
N MET A 452 -27.69 -8.59 11.15
CA MET A 452 -27.81 -10.02 11.46
C MET A 452 -26.74 -10.52 12.43
N LYS A 453 -25.58 -9.86 12.51
CA LYS A 453 -24.51 -10.17 13.49
C LYS A 453 -24.97 -10.21 14.95
N LYS A 454 -26.00 -9.44 15.32
CA LYS A 454 -26.57 -9.45 16.67
C LYS A 454 -27.69 -10.48 16.84
N LYS A 455 -28.20 -11.04 15.73
CA LYS A 455 -29.40 -11.89 15.69
C LYS A 455 -29.06 -13.37 15.49
N SER A 456 -28.12 -13.69 14.60
CA SER A 456 -27.82 -15.07 14.16
C SER A 456 -26.36 -15.24 13.76
N GLU A 457 -25.83 -16.44 14.01
CA GLU A 457 -24.49 -16.88 13.57
C GLU A 457 -24.38 -17.04 12.05
N LEU A 458 -25.54 -17.17 11.37
CA LEU A 458 -25.61 -17.21 9.91
C LEU A 458 -25.07 -15.92 9.26
N ALA A 459 -24.86 -14.86 10.05
CA ALA A 459 -24.30 -13.60 9.58
C ALA A 459 -22.95 -13.80 8.90
N VAL A 460 -22.15 -14.78 9.34
CA VAL A 460 -20.85 -15.07 8.73
C VAL A 460 -21.01 -15.48 7.25
N TYR A 461 -21.99 -16.32 6.92
CA TYR A 461 -22.22 -16.78 5.54
C TYR A 461 -22.78 -15.68 4.65
N ILE A 462 -23.76 -14.92 5.13
CA ILE A 462 -24.33 -13.79 4.38
C ILE A 462 -23.30 -12.68 4.19
N GLY A 463 -22.46 -12.43 5.21
CA GLY A 463 -21.38 -11.46 5.14
C GLY A 463 -20.24 -11.86 4.19
N ALA A 464 -20.06 -13.15 3.92
CA ALA A 464 -19.04 -13.62 2.99
C ALA A 464 -19.38 -13.30 1.51
N ILE A 465 -20.67 -13.16 1.18
CA ILE A 465 -21.13 -12.80 -0.18
C ILE A 465 -20.60 -11.42 -0.61
N PRO A 466 -20.91 -10.30 0.07
CA PRO A 466 -20.41 -8.99 -0.33
C PRO A 466 -18.89 -8.90 -0.25
N GLY A 467 -18.25 -9.70 0.61
CA GLY A 467 -16.79 -9.81 0.66
C GLY A 467 -16.16 -10.53 -0.54
N ALA A 468 -16.93 -11.35 -1.27
CA ALA A 468 -16.46 -12.15 -2.40
C ALA A 468 -16.80 -11.54 -3.77
N LEU A 469 -17.68 -10.55 -3.82
CA LEU A 469 -18.03 -9.80 -5.02
C LEU A 469 -16.93 -8.88 -5.60
N PRO A 470 -16.00 -8.29 -4.82
CA PRO A 470 -14.97 -7.39 -5.36
C PRO A 470 -14.15 -7.95 -6.53
N PRO A 471 -13.57 -9.17 -6.49
CA PRO A 471 -12.88 -9.73 -7.66
C PRO A 471 -13.81 -9.97 -8.86
N VAL A 472 -15.08 -10.30 -8.63
CA VAL A 472 -16.11 -10.44 -9.68
C VAL A 472 -16.41 -9.08 -10.31
N MET A 473 -16.49 -8.01 -9.52
CA MET A 473 -16.65 -6.65 -9.99
C MET A 473 -15.44 -6.23 -10.84
N GLY A 474 -14.23 -6.58 -10.40
CA GLY A 474 -13.01 -6.36 -11.16
C GLY A 474 -12.98 -7.08 -12.52
N TRP A 475 -13.46 -8.33 -12.55
CA TRP A 475 -13.58 -9.12 -13.79
C TRP A 475 -14.63 -8.52 -14.73
N THR A 476 -15.85 -8.32 -14.23
CA THR A 476 -16.99 -7.80 -15.01
C THR A 476 -16.77 -6.37 -15.49
N ALA A 477 -15.95 -5.56 -14.80
CA ALA A 477 -15.59 -4.22 -15.27
C ALA A 477 -14.85 -4.23 -16.61
N VAL A 478 -14.15 -5.33 -16.91
CA VAL A 478 -13.47 -5.54 -18.20
C VAL A 478 -14.38 -6.30 -19.15
N THR A 479 -14.89 -7.47 -18.74
CA THR A 479 -15.52 -8.44 -19.64
C THR A 479 -17.02 -8.25 -19.84
N GLY A 480 -17.68 -7.51 -18.95
CA GLY A 480 -19.13 -7.33 -18.96
C GLY A 480 -19.97 -8.59 -18.70
N LYS A 481 -19.36 -9.73 -18.31
CA LYS A 481 -20.04 -11.02 -18.12
C LYS A 481 -19.53 -11.78 -16.89
N ILE A 482 -20.37 -12.65 -16.34
CA ILE A 482 -19.98 -13.62 -15.30
C ILE A 482 -19.76 -14.96 -16.00
N ASP A 483 -18.50 -15.32 -16.19
CA ASP A 483 -18.09 -16.63 -16.70
C ASP A 483 -17.50 -17.49 -15.58
N PHE A 484 -16.95 -18.66 -15.96
CA PHE A 484 -16.40 -19.60 -15.00
C PHE A 484 -15.31 -18.98 -14.11
N MET A 485 -14.41 -18.16 -14.68
CA MET A 485 -13.32 -17.58 -13.89
C MET A 485 -13.86 -16.57 -12.87
N ALA A 486 -14.88 -15.79 -13.24
CA ALA A 486 -15.57 -14.90 -12.30
C ALA A 486 -16.19 -15.69 -11.13
N VAL A 487 -16.80 -16.84 -11.40
CA VAL A 487 -17.36 -17.73 -10.38
C VAL A 487 -16.26 -18.38 -9.52
N ALA A 488 -15.15 -18.81 -10.13
CA ALA A 488 -14.01 -19.37 -9.40
C ALA A 488 -13.42 -18.34 -8.42
N LEU A 489 -13.22 -17.10 -8.87
CA LEU A 489 -12.78 -15.99 -8.01
C LEU A 489 -13.75 -15.74 -6.86
N PHE A 490 -15.06 -15.74 -7.14
CA PHE A 490 -16.09 -15.62 -6.10
C PHE A 490 -15.97 -16.74 -5.08
N LEU A 491 -15.90 -18.01 -5.52
CA LEU A 491 -15.83 -19.17 -4.63
C LEU A 491 -14.56 -19.18 -3.77
N ILE A 492 -13.40 -18.87 -4.36
CA ILE A 492 -12.13 -18.77 -3.62
C ILE A 492 -12.27 -17.74 -2.50
N LEU A 493 -12.78 -16.53 -2.79
CA LEU A 493 -12.92 -15.48 -1.79
C LEU A 493 -14.00 -15.79 -0.76
N PHE A 494 -15.16 -16.29 -1.20
CA PHE A 494 -16.28 -16.65 -0.34
C PHE A 494 -15.87 -17.71 0.67
N ILE A 495 -15.27 -18.80 0.19
CA ILE A 495 -14.87 -19.93 1.03
C ILE A 495 -13.69 -19.54 1.93
N TRP A 496 -12.70 -18.77 1.43
CA TRP A 496 -11.55 -18.33 2.23
C TRP A 496 -11.95 -17.52 3.47
N GLN A 497 -13.02 -16.71 3.36
CA GLN A 497 -13.49 -15.87 4.45
C GLN A 497 -14.08 -16.69 5.62
N LEU A 498 -14.70 -17.83 5.34
CA LEU A 498 -15.37 -18.62 6.37
C LEU A 498 -14.42 -19.15 7.46
N PRO A 499 -13.34 -19.90 7.16
CA PRO A 499 -12.42 -20.38 8.18
C PRO A 499 -11.60 -19.22 8.77
N HIS A 500 -11.38 -18.14 8.01
CA HIS A 500 -10.75 -16.92 8.52
C HIS A 500 -11.61 -16.24 9.61
N PHE A 501 -12.92 -16.10 9.38
CA PHE A 501 -13.87 -15.52 10.33
C PHE A 501 -14.11 -16.42 11.55
N LEU A 502 -14.11 -17.74 11.35
CA LEU A 502 -14.15 -18.69 12.45
C LEU A 502 -12.89 -18.59 13.33
N ALA A 503 -11.70 -18.47 12.73
CA ALA A 503 -10.46 -18.32 13.48
C ALA A 503 -10.40 -17.01 14.28
N ILE A 504 -10.81 -15.87 13.71
CA ILE A 504 -10.86 -14.60 14.46
C ILE A 504 -11.87 -14.63 15.59
N SER A 505 -13.00 -15.30 15.40
CA SER A 505 -13.99 -15.44 16.47
C SER A 505 -13.44 -16.14 17.70
N LEU A 506 -12.53 -17.12 17.54
CA LEU A 506 -11.95 -17.86 18.67
C LEU A 506 -11.04 -17.02 19.55
N TYR A 507 -10.23 -16.15 18.95
CA TYR A 507 -9.24 -15.36 19.72
C TYR A 507 -9.73 -13.94 20.08
N HIS A 508 -10.84 -13.47 19.50
CA HIS A 508 -11.54 -12.23 19.88
C HIS A 508 -12.94 -12.46 20.50
N ALA A 509 -13.19 -13.66 21.02
CA ALA A 509 -14.47 -14.03 21.66
C ALA A 509 -14.95 -13.00 22.69
N GLU A 510 -14.07 -12.56 23.60
CA GLU A 510 -14.38 -11.59 24.66
C GLU A 510 -14.84 -10.23 24.12
N ASP A 511 -14.23 -9.74 23.03
CA ASP A 511 -14.64 -8.51 22.36
C ASP A 511 -16.05 -8.67 21.75
N TYR A 512 -16.33 -9.84 21.14
CA TYR A 512 -17.63 -10.11 20.54
C TYR A 512 -18.74 -10.29 21.58
N ASP A 513 -18.44 -10.90 22.72
CA ASP A 513 -19.35 -11.01 23.85
C ASP A 513 -19.71 -9.62 24.40
N ALA A 514 -18.71 -8.75 24.59
CA ALA A 514 -18.91 -7.38 25.06
C ALA A 514 -19.86 -6.57 24.15
N ALA A 515 -19.82 -6.82 22.83
CA ALA A 515 -20.70 -6.18 21.85
C ALA A 515 -22.01 -6.93 21.57
N SER A 516 -22.28 -8.05 22.26
CA SER A 516 -23.44 -8.92 22.04
C SER A 516 -23.54 -9.42 20.58
N ILE A 517 -22.39 -9.70 19.97
CA ILE A 517 -22.29 -10.29 18.63
C ILE A 517 -22.41 -11.81 18.77
N LYS A 518 -23.32 -12.44 18.01
CA LYS A 518 -23.53 -13.88 18.05
C LYS A 518 -22.62 -14.58 17.04
N VAL A 519 -21.60 -15.29 17.53
CA VAL A 519 -20.65 -16.08 16.74
C VAL A 519 -20.28 -17.39 17.44
N TYR A 520 -19.85 -18.38 16.66
CA TYR A 520 -19.66 -19.77 17.05
C TYR A 520 -18.77 -20.07 18.28
N PRO A 521 -17.86 -19.23 18.81
CA PRO A 521 -17.17 -19.54 20.06
C PRO A 521 -17.83 -18.96 21.32
N ASN A 522 -18.88 -18.13 21.20
CA ASN A 522 -19.55 -17.51 22.35
C ASN A 522 -20.68 -18.40 22.92
N LEU A 523 -20.86 -19.59 22.33
CA LEU A 523 -21.75 -20.62 22.83
C LEU A 523 -20.93 -21.65 23.62
N LYS A 524 -21.40 -22.07 24.79
CA LYS A 524 -20.75 -23.02 25.72
C LYS A 524 -20.27 -24.38 25.11
N ARG A 525 -20.55 -24.66 23.83
CA ARG A 525 -20.12 -25.85 23.05
C ARG A 525 -19.27 -25.52 21.80
N GLY A 526 -18.82 -24.28 21.64
CA GLY A 526 -18.38 -23.70 20.36
C GLY A 526 -16.99 -24.08 19.84
N LEU A 527 -16.03 -24.45 20.69
CA LEU A 527 -14.63 -24.63 20.27
C LEU A 527 -14.46 -25.78 19.26
N GLN A 528 -15.03 -26.94 19.53
CA GLN A 528 -14.89 -28.11 18.63
C GLN A 528 -15.60 -27.88 17.30
N ILE A 529 -16.82 -27.32 17.34
CA ILE A 529 -17.57 -26.96 16.12
C ILE A 529 -16.78 -25.94 15.29
N THR A 530 -16.16 -24.96 15.93
CA THR A 530 -15.34 -23.96 15.24
C THR A 530 -14.10 -24.59 14.60
N LYS A 531 -13.44 -25.54 15.27
CA LYS A 531 -12.32 -26.31 14.68
C LYS A 531 -12.76 -27.14 13.48
N ILE A 532 -13.88 -27.85 13.60
CA ILE A 532 -14.47 -28.63 12.51
C ILE A 532 -14.79 -27.70 11.33
N GLY A 533 -15.42 -26.56 11.58
CA GLY A 533 -15.72 -25.56 10.57
C GLY A 533 -14.46 -25.00 9.90
N ILE A 534 -13.43 -24.64 10.68
CA ILE A 534 -12.14 -24.18 10.14
C ILE A 534 -11.57 -25.24 9.21
N PHE A 535 -11.47 -26.50 9.65
CA PHE A 535 -10.93 -27.58 8.84
C PHE A 535 -11.76 -27.85 7.58
N PHE A 536 -13.08 -27.98 7.73
CA PHE A 536 -14.00 -28.25 6.63
C PHE A 536 -13.95 -27.16 5.55
N PHE A 537 -14.03 -25.88 5.93
CA PHE A 537 -13.94 -24.81 4.93
C PHE A 537 -12.52 -24.65 4.37
N THR A 538 -11.48 -25.06 5.10
CA THR A 538 -10.12 -25.13 4.52
C THR A 538 -10.02 -26.23 3.47
N LEU A 539 -10.68 -27.37 3.69
CA LEU A 539 -10.77 -28.45 2.70
C LEU A 539 -11.56 -28.00 1.46
N LEU A 540 -12.67 -27.27 1.63
CA LEU A 540 -13.39 -26.67 0.51
C LEU A 540 -12.54 -25.62 -0.21
N LEU A 541 -11.76 -24.81 0.52
CA LEU A 541 -10.85 -23.82 -0.06
C LEU A 541 -9.76 -24.49 -0.89
N PHE A 542 -9.27 -25.66 -0.46
CA PHE A 542 -8.34 -26.48 -1.22
C PHE A 542 -8.94 -26.87 -2.58
N GLY A 543 -10.20 -27.33 -2.61
CA GLY A 543 -10.88 -27.64 -3.86
C GLY A 543 -11.08 -26.39 -4.73
N ALA A 544 -11.54 -25.29 -4.11
CA ALA A 544 -11.79 -24.02 -4.80
C ALA A 544 -10.53 -23.41 -5.42
N SER A 545 -9.36 -23.56 -4.78
CA SER A 545 -8.09 -23.02 -5.27
C SER A 545 -7.58 -23.73 -6.53
N LEU A 546 -8.11 -24.91 -6.87
CA LEU A 546 -7.77 -25.65 -8.08
C LEU A 546 -8.76 -25.40 -9.24
N LEU A 547 -9.89 -24.73 -8.98
CA LEU A 547 -10.89 -24.43 -10.02
C LEU A 547 -10.31 -23.67 -11.23
N PRO A 548 -9.40 -22.69 -11.08
CA PRO A 548 -8.80 -22.03 -12.23
C PRO A 548 -8.00 -22.97 -13.15
N SER A 549 -7.37 -24.00 -12.59
CA SER A 549 -6.63 -25.01 -13.36
C SER A 549 -7.56 -25.93 -14.14
N ILE A 550 -8.67 -26.35 -13.52
CA ILE A 550 -9.54 -27.37 -14.10
C ILE A 550 -10.34 -26.82 -15.29
N PHE A 551 -10.75 -25.55 -15.25
CA PHE A 551 -11.77 -25.03 -16.16
C PHE A 551 -11.37 -23.75 -16.91
N SER A 552 -10.19 -23.18 -16.64
CA SER A 552 -9.73 -21.95 -17.30
C SER A 552 -8.27 -21.97 -17.76
N ASN A 553 -7.69 -23.17 -17.90
CA ASN A 553 -6.34 -23.42 -18.41
C ASN A 553 -5.22 -22.69 -17.64
N ALA A 554 -5.37 -22.51 -16.33
CA ALA A 554 -4.28 -21.95 -15.54
C ALA A 554 -3.03 -22.85 -15.64
N SER A 555 -1.84 -22.24 -15.72
CA SER A 555 -0.60 -22.98 -15.96
C SER A 555 -0.32 -24.10 -14.95
N PHE A 556 0.52 -25.06 -15.35
CA PHE A 556 1.01 -26.11 -14.47
C PHE A 556 1.76 -25.55 -13.24
N VAL A 557 2.42 -24.40 -13.39
CA VAL A 557 3.14 -23.72 -12.30
C VAL A 557 2.14 -23.20 -11.25
N TYR A 558 1.05 -22.57 -11.68
CA TYR A 558 -0.04 -22.16 -10.77
C TYR A 558 -0.60 -23.37 -10.03
N THR A 559 -0.94 -24.44 -10.76
CA THR A 559 -1.55 -25.65 -10.19
C THR A 559 -0.68 -26.25 -9.09
N ARG A 560 0.63 -26.38 -9.32
CA ARG A 560 1.58 -26.85 -8.30
C ARG A 560 1.66 -25.92 -7.10
N ALA A 561 1.74 -24.61 -7.32
CA ALA A 561 1.81 -23.63 -6.25
C ALA A 561 0.53 -23.65 -5.38
N ALA A 562 -0.64 -23.66 -6.01
CA ALA A 562 -1.95 -23.75 -5.36
C ALA A 562 -2.09 -25.03 -4.54
N PHE A 563 -1.70 -26.18 -5.10
CA PHE A 563 -1.73 -27.47 -4.41
C PHE A 563 -0.84 -27.51 -3.17
N ILE A 564 0.43 -27.12 -3.30
CA ILE A 564 1.40 -27.13 -2.19
C ILE A 564 0.92 -26.20 -1.07
N MET A 565 0.56 -24.97 -1.42
CA MET A 565 0.17 -23.97 -0.44
C MET A 565 -1.15 -24.34 0.26
N SER A 566 -2.12 -24.88 -0.48
CA SER A 566 -3.39 -25.35 0.09
C SER A 566 -3.20 -26.59 0.96
N SER A 567 -2.29 -27.50 0.60
CA SER A 567 -1.92 -28.66 1.41
C SER A 567 -1.32 -28.24 2.74
N VAL A 568 -0.33 -27.34 2.72
CA VAL A 568 0.31 -26.80 3.93
C VAL A 568 -0.73 -26.13 4.83
N PHE A 569 -1.64 -25.35 4.24
CA PHE A 569 -2.67 -24.65 4.99
C PHE A 569 -3.71 -25.60 5.59
N LEU A 570 -4.11 -26.66 4.87
CA LEU A 570 -5.00 -27.71 5.37
C LEU A 570 -4.37 -28.52 6.51
N ILE A 571 -3.08 -28.88 6.39
CA ILE A 571 -2.32 -29.51 7.48
C ILE A 571 -2.31 -28.62 8.72
N TYR A 572 -2.11 -27.30 8.54
CA TYR A 572 -2.12 -26.34 9.64
C TYR A 572 -3.50 -26.24 10.31
N ALA A 573 -4.59 -26.31 9.54
CA ALA A 573 -5.95 -26.41 10.08
C ALA A 573 -6.13 -27.69 10.91
N GLY A 574 -5.68 -28.84 10.38
CA GLY A 574 -5.78 -30.14 11.04
C GLY A 574 -5.03 -30.24 12.37
N ARG A 575 -3.91 -29.51 12.52
CA ARG A 575 -3.15 -29.44 13.79
C ARG A 575 -4.01 -29.00 14.98
N GLY A 576 -5.07 -28.23 14.76
CA GLY A 576 -5.98 -27.77 15.82
C GLY A 576 -6.67 -28.91 16.59
N PHE A 577 -6.86 -30.08 15.97
CA PHE A 577 -7.47 -31.25 16.61
C PHE A 577 -6.55 -31.97 17.60
N PHE A 578 -5.23 -31.84 17.42
CA PHE A 578 -4.22 -32.53 18.24
C PHE A 578 -3.68 -31.67 19.40
N LEU A 579 -4.16 -30.44 19.52
CA LEU A 579 -3.77 -29.55 20.62
C LEU A 579 -4.43 -29.99 21.93
N LYS A 580 -3.65 -29.95 23.02
CA LYS A 580 -4.15 -30.14 24.39
C LYS A 580 -5.35 -29.21 24.67
N PRO A 581 -6.26 -29.58 25.60
CA PRO A 581 -7.42 -28.77 25.96
C PRO A 581 -7.05 -27.54 26.80
N ASP A 582 -6.13 -26.72 26.30
CA ASP A 582 -5.64 -25.47 26.90
C ASP A 582 -6.09 -24.30 26.03
N MET A 583 -6.92 -23.42 26.60
CA MET A 583 -7.50 -22.29 25.87
C MET A 583 -6.45 -21.30 25.34
N ALA A 584 -5.31 -21.12 26.01
CA ALA A 584 -4.25 -20.26 25.53
C ALA A 584 -3.60 -20.83 24.26
N LEU A 585 -3.33 -22.14 24.25
CA LEU A 585 -2.79 -22.83 23.06
C LEU A 585 -3.78 -22.79 21.88
N GLN A 586 -5.07 -23.00 22.16
CA GLN A 586 -6.12 -22.95 21.14
C GLN A 586 -6.28 -21.55 20.53
N ARG A 587 -6.30 -20.50 21.38
CA ARG A 587 -6.32 -19.09 20.94
C ARG A 587 -5.08 -18.76 20.12
N GLN A 588 -3.90 -19.25 20.52
CA GLN A 588 -2.67 -19.02 19.78
C GLN A 588 -2.66 -19.71 18.40
N TRP A 589 -3.17 -20.93 18.30
CA TRP A 589 -3.34 -21.62 17.03
C TRP A 589 -4.32 -20.88 16.11
N ALA A 590 -5.49 -20.49 16.61
CA ALA A 590 -6.49 -19.76 15.83
C ALA A 590 -5.94 -18.40 15.34
N LYS A 591 -5.20 -17.70 16.20
CA LYS A 591 -4.49 -16.46 15.85
C LYS A 591 -3.47 -16.69 14.73
N ASN A 592 -2.65 -17.72 14.84
CA ASN A 592 -1.67 -18.06 13.81
C ASN A 592 -2.34 -18.49 12.49
N TYR A 593 -3.44 -19.25 12.55
CA TYR A 593 -4.23 -19.61 11.38
C TYR A 593 -4.78 -18.35 10.68
N PHE A 594 -5.36 -17.43 11.46
CA PHE A 594 -5.86 -16.15 10.96
C PHE A 594 -4.76 -15.35 10.23
N TYR A 595 -3.58 -15.21 10.83
CA TYR A 595 -2.47 -14.52 10.16
C TYR A 595 -1.96 -15.28 8.94
N GLY A 596 -1.89 -16.62 9.01
CA GLY A 596 -1.52 -17.47 7.88
C GLY A 596 -2.48 -17.28 6.69
N SER A 597 -3.78 -17.16 6.95
CA SER A 597 -4.78 -16.95 5.90
C SER A 597 -4.62 -15.59 5.20
N LEU A 598 -4.12 -14.57 5.90
CA LEU A 598 -3.82 -13.25 5.32
C LEU A 598 -2.61 -13.29 4.37
N PHE A 599 -1.70 -14.25 4.52
CA PHE A 599 -0.60 -14.49 3.58
C PHE A 599 -1.01 -15.43 2.45
N TYR A 600 -1.77 -16.49 2.78
CA TYR A 600 -2.24 -17.49 1.82
C TYR A 600 -2.98 -16.86 0.63
N LEU A 601 -3.96 -15.99 0.89
CA LEU A 601 -4.81 -15.45 -0.17
C LEU A 601 -4.02 -14.56 -1.17
N PRO A 602 -3.24 -13.55 -0.76
CA PRO A 602 -2.44 -12.77 -1.70
C PRO A 602 -1.43 -13.60 -2.48
N LEU A 603 -0.83 -14.62 -1.87
CA LEU A 603 0.08 -15.52 -2.57
C LEU A 603 -0.65 -16.35 -3.64
N LEU A 604 -1.85 -16.84 -3.34
CA LEU A 604 -2.65 -17.63 -4.28
C LEU A 604 -3.09 -16.78 -5.48
N LEU A 605 -3.63 -15.60 -5.20
CA LEU A 605 -4.07 -14.66 -6.23
C LEU A 605 -2.88 -14.12 -7.03
N GLY A 606 -1.74 -13.87 -6.39
CA GLY A 606 -0.50 -13.48 -7.06
C GLY A 606 0.00 -14.58 -8.00
N ALA A 607 0.00 -15.84 -7.55
CA ALA A 607 0.35 -16.96 -8.42
C ALA A 607 -0.59 -17.07 -9.63
N LEU A 608 -1.89 -16.83 -9.44
CA LEU A 608 -2.86 -16.82 -10.54
C LEU A 608 -2.60 -15.71 -11.56
N ILE A 609 -2.14 -14.53 -11.10
CA ILE A 609 -1.77 -13.41 -11.99
C ILE A 609 -0.51 -13.75 -12.81
N PHE A 610 0.55 -14.23 -12.17
CA PHE A 610 1.85 -14.41 -12.82
C PHE A 610 1.96 -15.69 -13.64
N PHE A 611 1.16 -16.71 -13.31
CA PHE A 611 1.23 -18.04 -13.90
C PHE A 611 -0.12 -18.44 -14.52
N LYS A 612 -0.75 -17.50 -15.23
CA LYS A 612 -1.98 -17.75 -15.99
C LYS A 612 -1.73 -18.71 -17.14
#